data_AF-A0A7C3AD31-F1
#
_entry.id   AF-A0A7C3AD31-F1
#
_cell.length_a   1.000
_cell.length_b   1.000
_cell.length_c   1.000
_cell.angle_alpha   90.00
_cell.angle_beta   90.00
_cell.angle_gamma   90.00
#
_symmetry.space_group_name_H-M   'P 1'
#
loop_
_entity.id
_entity.type
_entity.pdbx_description
1 polymer ?
#
loop_
_entity_poly.entity_id
_entity_poly.type
_entity_poly.pdbx_seq_one_letter_code
_entity_poly.pdbx_strand_id
1 'polypeptide(L)' 'MNSITIALAGNPNSGKTTVFNALTGSHQRTGNWPGVTVERKEGEYQHGDI' A
#
# COMPACT_ATOMS: atom_id res chain seq x y z
N MET A 1 -15.36 4.60 13.54
CA MET A 1 -14.30 3.68 13.08
C MET A 1 -13.06 4.52 12.84
N ASN A 2 -11.95 4.24 13.53
CA ASN A 2 -10.69 4.96 13.30
C ASN A 2 -9.90 4.26 12.20
N SER A 3 -9.69 4.93 11.08
CA SER A 3 -8.78 4.49 10.03
C SER A 3 -7.35 4.90 10.37
N ILE A 4 -6.40 3.97 10.30
CA ILE A 4 -4.96 4.26 10.44
C ILE A 4 -4.34 4.30 9.05
N THR A 5 -3.67 5.40 8.72
CA THR A 5 -2.88 5.51 7.49
C THR A 5 -1.44 5.09 7.79
N ILE A 6 -0.95 4.09 7.06
CA ILE A 6 0.40 3.55 7.21
C ILE A 6 1.16 3.75 5.89
N ALA A 7 2.36 4.33 5.96
CA ALA A 7 3.26 4.46 4.82
C ALA A 7 4.32 3.35 4.83
N LEU A 8 4.53 2.71 3.68
CA LEU A 8 5.57 1.70 3.50
C LEU A 8 6.79 2.30 2.78
N ALA A 9 7.89 2.47 3.51
CA ALA A 9 9.14 3.04 2.99
C ALA A 9 10.31 2.05 3.11
N GLY A 10 11.34 2.24 2.28
CA GLY A 10 12.58 1.43 2.32
C GLY A 10 13.28 1.34 0.98
N ASN A 11 14.50 0.79 0.99
CA ASN A 11 15.39 0.77 -0.18
C ASN A 11 14.80 0.00 -1.37
N PRO A 12 15.24 0.30 -2.60
CA PRO A 12 14.93 -0.52 -3.77
C PRO A 12 15.22 -2.00 -3.49
N ASN A 13 14.35 -2.89 -3.99
CA ASN A 13 14.48 -4.34 -3.84
C ASN A 13 14.44 -4.92 -2.41
N SER A 14 14.07 -4.14 -1.38
CA SER A 14 13.93 -4.64 0.00
C SER A 14 12.61 -5.38 0.30
N GLY A 15 11.89 -5.88 -0.72
CA GLY A 15 10.67 -6.67 -0.50
C GLY A 15 9.39 -5.89 -0.13
N LYS A 16 9.40 -4.55 -0.24
CA LYS A 16 8.23 -3.70 0.06
C LYS A 16 6.97 -4.12 -0.69
N THR A 17 7.07 -4.37 -2.00
CA THR A 17 5.94 -4.79 -2.83
C THR A 17 5.36 -6.12 -2.36
N THR A 18 6.20 -7.03 -1.87
CA THR A 18 5.76 -8.33 -1.33
C THR A 18 4.90 -8.14 -0.07
N VAL A 19 5.37 -7.31 0.87
CA VAL A 19 4.62 -7.02 2.10
C VAL A 19 3.32 -6.28 1.79
N PHE A 20 3.36 -5.29 0.91
CA PHE A 20 2.17 -4.54 0.49
C PHE A 20 1.10 -5.49 -0.08
N ASN A 21 1.46 -6.33 -1.05
CA ASN A 21 0.53 -7.26 -1.68
C ASN A 21 -0.04 -8.30 -0.69
N ALA A 22 0.77 -8.76 0.28
CA ALA A 22 0.32 -9.71 1.29
C ALA A 22 -0.72 -9.10 2.26
N LEU A 23 -0.63 -7.80 2.53
CA LEU A 23 -1.57 -7.09 3.39
C LEU A 23 -2.84 -6.66 2.64
N THR A 24 -2.72 -6.14 1.41
CA THR A 24 -3.85 -5.52 0.69
C THR A 24 -4.60 -6.50 -0.21
N GLY A 25 -3.93 -7.56 -0.68
CA GLY A 25 -4.53 -8.51 -1.63
C GLY A 25 -5.12 -7.81 -2.87
N SER A 26 -6.39 -8.06 -3.16
CA SER A 26 -7.13 -7.42 -4.25
C SER A 26 -7.60 -5.99 -3.96
N HIS A 27 -7.58 -5.54 -2.70
CA HIS A 27 -8.05 -4.22 -2.28
C HIS A 27 -6.96 -3.16 -2.43
N GLN A 28 -6.35 -3.10 -3.61
CA GLN A 28 -5.31 -2.15 -3.94
C GLN A 28 -5.65 -1.34 -5.19
N ARG A 29 -5.20 -0.10 -5.23
CA ARG A 29 -5.33 0.83 -6.36
C ARG A 29 -3.96 1.35 -6.75
N THR A 30 -3.73 1.43 -8.06
CA THR A 30 -2.52 2.02 -8.63
C THR A 30 -2.90 3.28 -9.39
N GLY A 31 -2.16 4.35 -9.15
CA GLY A 31 -2.29 5.62 -9.85
C GLY A 31 -0.94 6.33 -9.92
N ASN A 32 -0.98 7.63 -10.18
CA ASN A 32 0.21 8.48 -10.17
C ASN A 32 0.11 9.51 -9.04
N TRP A 33 1.26 9.95 -8.54
CA TRP A 33 1.31 11.11 -7.67
C TRP A 33 0.86 12.38 -8.41
N PRO A 34 0.18 13.32 -7.73
CA PRO A 34 -0.29 14.56 -8.36
C PRO A 34 0.86 15.33 -9.03
N GLY A 35 0.72 15.62 -10.33
CA GLY A 35 1.68 16.43 -11.07
C GLY A 35 2.97 15.72 -11.50
N VAL A 36 3.11 14.40 -11.26
CA VAL A 36 4.29 13.62 -11.71
C VAL A 36 3.89 12.25 -12.25
N THR A 37 4.81 11.58 -12.95
CA THR A 37 4.61 10.22 -13.50
C THR A 37 5.03 9.11 -12.53
N VAL A 38 5.34 9.46 -11.28
CA VAL A 38 5.75 8.48 -10.26
C VAL A 38 4.52 7.69 -9.83
N GLU A 39 4.63 6.36 -9.86
CA GLU A 39 3.57 5.44 -9.44
C GLU A 39 3.24 5.63 -7.95
N ARG A 40 1.94 5.62 -7.63
CA ARG A 40 1.38 5.60 -6.28
C ARG A 40 0.51 4.35 -6.13
N LYS A 41 0.86 3.50 -5.18
CA LYS A 41 0.08 2.31 -4.79
C LYS A 41 -0.51 2.50 -3.40
N GLU A 42 -1.82 2.29 -3.30
CA GLU A 42 -2.56 2.38 -2.04
C GLU A 42 -3.46 1.17 -1.90
N GLY A 43 -3.70 0.73 -0.67
CA GLY A 43 -4.64 -0.35 -0.42
C GLY A 43 -5.13 -0.33 1.02
N GLU A 44 -6.20 -1.06 1.25
CA GLU A 44 -6.87 -1.15 2.55
C GLU A 44 -6.63 -2.53 3.16
N TYR A 45 -6.46 -2.56 4.48
CA TYR A 45 -6.30 -3.78 5.26
C TYR A 45 -7.15 -3.68 6.52
N GLN A 46 -7.95 -4.70 6.79
CA GLN A 46 -8.73 -4.85 8.03
C GLN A 46 -8.00 -5.84 8.94
N HIS A 47 -7.63 -5.38 10.13
CA HIS A 47 -6.96 -6.20 11.13
C HIS A 47 -7.99 -6.72 12.14
N GLY A 48 -8.12 -8.05 12.26
CA GLY A 48 -8.92 -8.68 13.32
C GLY A 48 -10.30 -9.21 12.93
N ASP A 49 -10.65 -9.27 11.63
CA ASP A 49 -11.89 -9.89 11.16
C ASP A 49 -11.72 -11.41 10.94
N ILE A 50 -11.38 -12.14 12.00
CA ILE A 50 -11.46 -13.61 12.12
C ILE A 50 -12.18 -13.96 13.41
#